data_AF-A0A8S4SJ85-F1
#
_entry.id   AF-A0A8S4SJ85-F1
#
_cell.length_a   1.000
_cell.length_b   1.000
_cell.length_c   1.000
_cell.angle_alpha   90.00
_cell.angle_beta   90.00
_cell.angle_gamma   90.00
#
_symmetry.space_group_name_H-M   'P 1'
#
loop_
_entity.id
_entity.type
_entity.pdbx_description
1 polymer ?
#
loop_
_entity_poly.entity_id
_entity_poly.type
_entity_poly.pdbx_seq_one_letter_code
_entity_poly.pdbx_strand_id
1 'polypeptide(L)'
;MEVAQIWEVMSLRTIELETKIPTDRSKKIELNYREDLEDLRLLVAKEYCIIISGGEEYTKYHHMDKEKKQSMSKKEATLFETIICISIQIVWIALGRKYYNQIELEINRMLKSDIYNSAEHKRDTKYLSKMNPRERLVLVGHCMHVGKKLNTRSPLMNEVFCDRNIGFRLYGLGALQYSRLNTRLRYLESILSDPEHTFGNVGITLGIIGIQRAKFDIMLRELSMAASTSGSSSSIRQSISRSSRVSRVSRVMSRRSTVTAVPKKLYPDICIPEKGPESLPDQFPRKMLPKLSSNNEQRLKWLRRVASKRKKPRR
;
A
#
# COMPACT_ATOMS: atom_id res chain seq x y z
N MET A 1 -1.22 -3.52 3.37
CA MET A 1 -1.50 -4.49 4.45
C MET A 1 -2.89 -4.29 4.98
N GLU A 2 -3.27 -3.06 5.34
CA GLU A 2 -4.60 -2.76 5.88
C GLU A 2 -5.74 -3.14 4.94
N VAL A 3 -5.65 -2.79 3.65
CA VAL A 3 -6.65 -3.26 2.66
C VAL A 3 -6.73 -4.78 2.61
N ALA A 4 -5.61 -5.50 2.73
CA ALA A 4 -5.60 -6.96 2.70
C ALA A 4 -6.18 -7.57 4.01
N GLN A 5 -5.89 -6.94 5.15
CA GLN A 5 -6.42 -7.31 6.46
C GLN A 5 -7.94 -7.06 6.53
N ILE A 6 -8.39 -5.87 6.10
CA ILE A 6 -9.81 -5.51 6.02
C ILE A 6 -10.51 -6.38 4.99
N TRP A 7 -9.88 -6.70 3.85
CA TRP A 7 -10.44 -7.62 2.87
C TRP A 7 -10.69 -9.00 3.47
N GLU A 8 -9.71 -9.58 4.19
CA GLU A 8 -9.89 -10.86 4.87
C GLU A 8 -11.02 -10.81 5.90
N VAL A 9 -11.08 -9.74 6.70
CA VAL A 9 -12.17 -9.53 7.67
C VAL A 9 -13.52 -9.41 6.97
N MET A 10 -13.63 -8.64 5.88
CA MET A 10 -14.89 -8.44 5.15
C MET A 10 -15.34 -9.70 4.39
N SER A 11 -14.40 -10.47 3.85
CA SER A 11 -14.67 -11.77 3.25
C SER A 11 -15.26 -12.75 4.28
N LEU A 12 -14.65 -12.85 5.47
CA LEU A 12 -15.18 -13.67 6.57
C LEU A 12 -16.56 -13.20 7.01
N ARG A 13 -16.76 -11.89 7.19
CA ARG A 13 -18.07 -11.33 7.57
C ARG A 13 -19.14 -11.61 6.53
N THR A 14 -18.80 -11.59 5.25
CA THR A 14 -19.75 -11.91 4.18
C THR A 14 -20.27 -13.33 4.31
N ILE A 15 -19.39 -14.28 4.62
CA ILE A 15 -19.77 -15.68 4.91
C ILE A 15 -20.61 -15.75 6.19
N GLU A 16 -20.25 -15.03 7.25
CA GLU A 16 -21.04 -15.02 8.49
C GLU A 16 -22.47 -14.48 8.29
N LEU A 17 -22.63 -13.46 7.44
CA LEU A 17 -23.92 -12.86 7.13
C LEU A 17 -24.86 -13.78 6.34
N GLU A 18 -24.37 -14.89 5.78
CA GLU A 18 -25.24 -15.94 5.23
C GLU A 18 -26.03 -16.65 6.34
N THR A 19 -25.54 -16.60 7.58
CA THR A 19 -26.11 -17.31 8.74
C THR A 19 -26.59 -16.39 9.86
N LYS A 20 -26.07 -15.14 9.93
CA LYS A 20 -26.32 -14.20 11.03
C LYS A 20 -26.95 -12.90 10.54
N ILE A 21 -27.83 -12.33 11.37
CA ILE A 21 -28.47 -11.03 11.10
C ILE A 21 -27.50 -9.89 11.42
N PRO A 22 -27.40 -8.85 10.56
CA PRO A 22 -26.56 -7.69 10.82
C PRO A 22 -27.06 -6.87 12.00
N THR A 23 -26.14 -6.50 12.90
CA THR A 23 -26.40 -5.62 14.05
C THR A 23 -25.91 -4.20 13.79
N ASP A 24 -26.41 -3.21 14.54
CA ASP A 24 -25.93 -1.82 14.39
C ASP A 24 -24.46 -1.65 14.77
N ARG A 25 -23.97 -2.46 15.71
CA ARG A 25 -22.54 -2.55 16.01
C ARG A 25 -21.73 -3.02 14.80
N SER A 26 -22.23 -3.98 14.03
CA SER A 26 -21.58 -4.43 12.78
C SER A 26 -21.45 -3.27 11.79
N LYS A 27 -22.53 -2.53 11.58
CA LYS A 27 -22.56 -1.40 10.65
C LYS A 27 -21.55 -0.33 11.06
N LYS A 28 -21.44 -0.02 12.36
CA LYS A 28 -20.47 0.94 12.88
C LYS A 28 -19.02 0.50 12.63
N ILE A 29 -18.71 -0.79 12.76
CA ILE A 29 -17.38 -1.32 12.48
C ILE A 29 -17.05 -1.22 10.97
N GLU A 30 -17.99 -1.61 10.10
CA GLU A 30 -17.82 -1.49 8.64
C GLU A 30 -17.64 -0.03 8.21
N LEU A 31 -18.38 0.88 8.84
CA LEU A 31 -18.24 2.32 8.63
C LEU A 31 -16.83 2.81 9.00
N ASN A 32 -16.30 2.37 10.15
CA ASN A 32 -14.94 2.72 10.57
C ASN A 32 -13.89 2.21 9.56
N TYR A 33 -13.97 0.94 9.13
CA TYR A 33 -13.06 0.41 8.12
C TYR A 33 -13.11 1.19 6.81
N ARG A 34 -14.31 1.55 6.37
CA ARG A 34 -14.49 2.34 5.16
C ARG A 34 -13.81 3.69 5.29
N GLU A 35 -14.06 4.38 6.39
CA GLU A 35 -13.48 5.70 6.68
C GLU A 35 -11.96 5.67 6.83
N ASP A 36 -11.42 4.63 7.44
CA ASP A 36 -9.98 4.40 7.57
C ASP A 36 -9.31 4.24 6.19
N LEU A 37 -9.89 3.39 5.34
CA LEU A 37 -9.40 3.20 3.98
C LEU A 37 -9.55 4.46 3.14
N GLU A 38 -10.64 5.19 3.28
CA GLU A 38 -10.89 6.46 2.60
C GLU A 38 -9.87 7.54 2.98
N ASP A 39 -9.52 7.67 4.26
CA ASP A 39 -8.49 8.60 4.73
C ASP A 39 -7.11 8.23 4.16
N LEU A 40 -6.75 6.94 4.18
CA LEU A 40 -5.49 6.47 3.62
C LEU A 40 -5.41 6.67 2.11
N ARG A 41 -6.49 6.38 1.37
CA ARG A 41 -6.54 6.62 -0.07
C ARG A 41 -6.38 8.10 -0.39
N LEU A 42 -6.97 9.00 0.41
CA LEU A 42 -6.78 10.43 0.25
C LEU A 42 -5.31 10.85 0.41
N LEU A 43 -4.61 10.32 1.41
CA LEU A 43 -3.18 10.63 1.62
C LEU A 43 -2.34 10.26 0.41
N VAL A 44 -2.56 9.05 -0.14
CA VAL A 44 -1.86 8.61 -1.36
C VAL A 44 -2.30 9.44 -2.58
N ALA A 45 -3.59 9.78 -2.66
CA ALA A 45 -4.15 10.56 -3.76
C ALA A 45 -3.59 11.96 -3.84
N LYS A 46 -3.37 12.60 -2.70
CA LYS A 46 -2.74 13.92 -2.62
C LYS A 46 -1.34 13.90 -3.25
N GLU A 47 -0.48 12.97 -2.81
CA GLU A 47 0.88 12.84 -3.36
C GLU A 47 0.86 12.52 -4.86
N TYR A 48 -0.07 11.64 -5.27
CA TYR A 48 -0.25 11.32 -6.68
C TYR A 48 -0.67 12.54 -7.51
N CYS A 49 -1.63 13.35 -7.04
CA CYS A 49 -2.05 14.57 -7.70
C CYS A 49 -0.90 15.59 -7.81
N ILE A 50 -0.08 15.75 -6.76
CA ILE A 50 1.12 16.62 -6.80
C ILE A 50 2.08 16.18 -7.90
N ILE A 51 2.34 14.88 -8.02
CA ILE A 51 3.22 14.33 -9.06
C ILE A 51 2.64 14.60 -10.46
N ILE A 52 1.36 14.31 -10.68
CA ILE A 52 0.72 14.43 -12.00
C ILE A 52 0.58 15.90 -12.42
N SER A 53 0.23 16.79 -11.50
CA SER A 53 0.13 18.23 -11.77
C SER A 53 1.49 18.92 -11.91
N GLY A 54 2.59 18.20 -11.69
CA GLY A 54 3.93 18.78 -11.74
C GLY A 54 4.21 19.77 -10.61
N GLY A 55 3.63 19.56 -9.43
CA GLY A 55 3.83 20.42 -8.28
C GLY A 55 5.27 20.39 -7.75
N GLU A 56 5.68 21.46 -7.08
CA GLU A 56 6.98 21.58 -6.39
C GLU A 56 8.20 21.19 -7.25
N GLU A 57 8.87 20.10 -6.87
CA GLU A 57 10.12 19.61 -7.46
C GLU A 57 9.91 18.81 -8.74
N TYR A 58 8.65 18.49 -9.05
CA TYR A 58 8.24 17.75 -10.24
C TYR A 58 7.95 18.66 -11.44
N THR A 59 7.90 19.98 -11.23
CA THR A 59 7.76 21.01 -12.30
C THR A 59 8.70 20.75 -13.47
N LYS A 60 9.99 20.52 -13.19
CA LYS A 60 11.03 20.23 -14.20
C LYS A 60 10.84 18.93 -14.98
N TYR A 61 9.99 18.02 -14.51
CA TYR A 61 9.66 16.75 -15.15
C TYR A 61 8.27 16.78 -15.80
N HIS A 62 7.48 17.80 -15.52
CA HIS A 62 6.15 17.98 -16.08
C HIS A 62 6.27 18.54 -17.50
N HIS A 63 5.90 17.72 -18.47
CA HIS A 63 6.07 18.03 -19.89
C HIS A 63 5.01 19.00 -20.43
N MET A 64 3.87 19.15 -19.73
CA MET A 64 2.85 20.18 -19.98
C MET A 64 3.26 21.50 -19.31
N ASP A 65 4.45 21.98 -19.63
CA ASP A 65 4.89 23.32 -19.27
C ASP A 65 4.31 24.34 -20.26
N LYS A 66 4.20 25.61 -19.86
CA LYS A 66 3.53 26.67 -20.66
C LYS A 66 4.10 26.80 -22.08
N GLU A 67 5.35 26.39 -22.28
CA GLU A 67 6.11 26.48 -23.53
C GLU A 67 6.04 25.22 -24.42
N LYS A 68 5.76 24.04 -23.86
CA LYS A 68 5.74 22.76 -24.60
C LYS A 68 4.36 22.13 -24.51
N LYS A 69 3.47 22.50 -25.44
CA LYS A 69 2.09 21.98 -25.53
C LYS A 69 1.99 20.63 -26.25
N GLN A 70 2.99 19.76 -26.11
CA GLN A 70 2.97 18.46 -26.80
C GLN A 70 3.00 17.33 -25.77
N SER A 71 1.86 16.63 -25.64
CA SER A 71 1.77 15.42 -24.84
C SER A 71 2.69 14.35 -25.43
N MET A 72 3.57 13.78 -24.61
CA MET A 72 4.41 12.65 -24.97
C MET A 72 3.72 11.34 -24.55
N SER A 73 2.44 11.20 -24.94
CA SER A 73 1.49 10.19 -24.45
C SER A 73 2.06 8.77 -24.37
N LYS A 74 2.80 8.29 -25.39
CA LYS A 74 3.37 6.92 -25.36
C LYS A 74 4.51 6.76 -24.35
N LYS A 75 5.38 7.78 -24.21
CA LYS A 75 6.49 7.75 -23.24
C LYS A 75 5.94 7.84 -21.81
N GLU A 76 4.96 8.72 -21.59
CA GLU A 76 4.26 8.86 -20.31
C GLU A 76 3.53 7.58 -19.91
N ALA A 77 2.79 6.96 -20.84
CA ALA A 77 2.11 5.70 -20.58
C ALA A 77 3.11 4.60 -20.19
N THR A 78 4.25 4.51 -20.88
CA THR A 78 5.30 3.53 -20.56
C THR A 78 5.91 3.80 -19.18
N LEU A 79 6.18 5.07 -18.85
CA LEU A 79 6.71 5.47 -17.55
C LEU A 79 5.71 5.17 -16.43
N PHE A 80 4.44 5.51 -16.62
CA PHE A 80 3.36 5.23 -15.68
C PHE A 80 3.24 3.74 -15.37
N GLU A 81 3.21 2.89 -16.40
CA GLU A 81 3.17 1.43 -16.23
C GLU A 81 4.42 0.89 -15.53
N THR A 82 5.59 1.47 -15.81
CA THR A 82 6.84 1.11 -15.14
C THR A 82 6.80 1.45 -13.65
N ILE A 83 6.31 2.65 -13.31
CA ILE A 83 6.17 3.09 -11.92
C ILE A 83 5.17 2.20 -11.18
N ILE A 84 4.03 1.87 -11.79
CA ILE A 84 3.06 0.95 -11.19
C ILE A 84 3.68 -0.41 -10.90
N CYS A 85 4.42 -0.99 -11.87
CA CYS A 85 5.12 -2.26 -11.66
C CYS A 85 6.10 -2.18 -10.49
N ILE A 86 6.89 -1.10 -10.39
CA ILE A 86 7.84 -0.89 -9.29
C ILE A 86 7.09 -0.75 -7.95
N SER A 87 6.01 0.04 -7.90
CA SER A 87 5.20 0.23 -6.70
C SER A 87 4.62 -1.09 -6.19
N ILE A 88 4.10 -1.95 -7.08
CA ILE A 88 3.62 -3.29 -6.74
C ILE A 88 4.74 -4.12 -6.10
N GLN A 89 5.95 -4.09 -6.66
CA GLN A 89 7.09 -4.83 -6.11
C GLN A 89 7.53 -4.29 -4.75
N ILE A 90 7.57 -2.97 -4.57
CA ILE A 90 7.91 -2.34 -3.29
C ILE A 90 6.90 -2.76 -2.23
N VAL A 91 5.60 -2.64 -2.52
CA VAL A 91 4.54 -3.04 -1.57
C VAL A 91 4.61 -4.53 -1.30
N TRP A 92 4.80 -5.37 -2.30
CA TRP A 92 4.92 -6.82 -2.12
C TRP A 92 6.10 -7.19 -1.22
N ILE A 93 7.27 -6.58 -1.41
CA ILE A 93 8.44 -6.79 -0.55
C ILE A 93 8.16 -6.27 0.86
N ALA A 94 7.62 -5.05 0.98
CA ALA A 94 7.28 -4.44 2.26
C ALA A 94 6.34 -5.33 3.07
N LEU A 95 5.39 -6.00 2.42
CA LEU A 95 4.44 -6.94 3.02
C LEU A 95 4.97 -8.38 3.16
N GLY A 96 6.29 -8.56 3.13
CA GLY A 96 6.92 -9.87 3.36
C GLY A 96 6.66 -10.89 2.24
N ARG A 97 6.49 -10.41 1.00
CA ARG A 97 6.26 -11.22 -0.21
C ARG A 97 4.99 -12.06 -0.22
N LYS A 98 3.94 -11.58 0.43
CA LYS A 98 2.62 -12.22 0.45
C LYS A 98 1.60 -11.47 -0.40
N TYR A 99 0.50 -12.14 -0.75
CA TYR A 99 -0.68 -11.54 -1.39
C TYR A 99 -0.40 -10.76 -2.69
N TYR A 100 0.56 -11.21 -3.51
CA TYR A 100 0.97 -10.51 -4.72
C TYR A 100 -0.20 -10.16 -5.64
N ASN A 101 -1.08 -11.13 -5.89
CA ASN A 101 -2.22 -10.94 -6.80
C ASN A 101 -3.20 -9.89 -6.27
N GLN A 102 -3.48 -9.91 -4.96
CA GLN A 102 -4.36 -8.93 -4.32
C GLN A 102 -3.74 -7.53 -4.35
N ILE A 103 -2.44 -7.41 -4.08
CA ILE A 103 -1.70 -6.14 -4.16
C ILE A 103 -1.74 -5.58 -5.58
N GLU A 104 -1.49 -6.42 -6.58
CA GLU A 104 -1.53 -6.02 -7.99
C GLU A 104 -2.93 -5.56 -8.41
N LEU A 105 -3.98 -6.29 -8.02
CA LEU A 105 -5.37 -5.90 -8.31
C LEU A 105 -5.73 -4.57 -7.63
N GLU A 106 -5.36 -4.38 -6.37
CA GLU A 106 -5.72 -3.19 -5.60
C GLU A 106 -4.97 -1.95 -6.10
N ILE A 107 -3.66 -2.04 -6.36
CA ILE A 107 -2.90 -0.91 -6.90
C ILE A 107 -3.41 -0.50 -8.29
N ASN A 108 -3.71 -1.48 -9.16
CA ASN A 108 -4.29 -1.16 -10.46
C ASN A 108 -5.70 -0.57 -10.33
N ARG A 109 -6.54 -1.06 -9.41
CA ARG A 109 -7.88 -0.50 -9.15
C ARG A 109 -7.81 0.94 -8.66
N MET A 110 -6.88 1.25 -7.78
CA MET A 110 -6.71 2.61 -7.27
C MET A 110 -6.24 3.56 -8.38
N LEU A 111 -5.23 3.16 -9.17
CA LEU A 111 -4.57 4.06 -10.11
C LEU A 111 -5.20 4.08 -11.51
N LYS A 112 -5.85 3.00 -11.95
CA LYS A 112 -6.46 2.87 -13.28
C LYS A 112 -7.96 2.71 -13.14
N SER A 113 -8.70 3.41 -13.98
CA SER A 113 -10.14 3.18 -14.09
C SER A 113 -10.41 1.82 -14.73
N ASP A 114 -11.62 1.30 -14.54
CA ASP A 114 -12.05 -0.01 -15.05
C ASP A 114 -11.79 -0.18 -16.56
N ILE A 115 -11.87 0.89 -17.35
CA ILE A 115 -11.65 0.87 -18.81
C ILE A 115 -10.17 0.66 -19.17
N TYR A 116 -9.26 1.13 -18.33
CA TYR A 116 -7.81 1.08 -18.55
C TYR A 116 -7.11 0.06 -17.65
N ASN A 117 -7.86 -0.69 -16.83
CA ASN A 117 -7.32 -1.68 -15.90
C ASN A 117 -6.93 -2.98 -16.62
N SER A 118 -5.74 -2.96 -17.23
CA SER A 118 -5.21 -4.11 -17.96
C SER A 118 -4.98 -5.35 -17.07
N ALA A 119 -4.74 -5.19 -15.76
CA ALA A 119 -4.56 -6.30 -14.83
C ALA A 119 -5.88 -7.07 -14.62
N GLU A 120 -7.00 -6.34 -14.51
CA GLU A 120 -8.32 -6.95 -14.43
C GLU A 120 -8.72 -7.63 -15.75
N HIS A 121 -8.55 -6.95 -16.88
CA HIS A 121 -8.90 -7.50 -18.19
C HIS A 121 -8.08 -8.75 -18.56
N LYS A 122 -6.79 -8.80 -18.22
CA LYS A 122 -5.95 -9.98 -18.50
C LYS A 122 -6.34 -11.19 -17.67
N ARG A 123 -6.81 -10.98 -16.45
CA ARG A 123 -7.16 -12.08 -15.54
C ARG A 123 -8.64 -12.46 -15.59
N ASP A 124 -9.48 -11.64 -16.24
CA ASP A 124 -10.94 -11.77 -16.31
C ASP A 124 -11.60 -12.14 -14.96
N THR A 125 -11.07 -11.57 -13.87
CA THR A 125 -11.53 -11.93 -12.53
C THR A 125 -12.96 -11.45 -12.29
N LYS A 126 -13.32 -10.30 -12.88
CA LYS A 126 -14.56 -9.54 -12.62
C LYS A 126 -14.81 -9.41 -11.12
N TYR A 127 -13.74 -9.19 -10.36
CA TYR A 127 -13.79 -9.36 -8.90
C TYR A 127 -14.68 -8.30 -8.24
N LEU A 128 -14.70 -7.05 -8.74
CA LEU A 128 -15.64 -6.03 -8.24
C LEU A 128 -17.11 -6.39 -8.52
N SER A 129 -17.38 -7.03 -9.66
CA SER A 129 -18.75 -7.42 -10.03
C SER A 129 -19.27 -8.60 -9.23
N LYS A 130 -18.37 -9.50 -8.79
CA LYS A 130 -18.70 -10.66 -7.95
C LYS A 130 -18.73 -10.33 -6.46
N MET A 131 -18.18 -9.19 -6.06
CA MET A 131 -18.08 -8.75 -4.68
C MET A 131 -19.46 -8.35 -4.13
N ASN A 132 -19.71 -8.69 -2.87
CA ASN A 132 -20.93 -8.27 -2.17
C ASN A 132 -21.00 -6.72 -2.16
N PRO A 133 -22.17 -6.10 -2.43
CA PRO A 133 -22.32 -4.64 -2.37
C PRO A 133 -21.79 -3.99 -1.09
N ARG A 134 -21.94 -4.63 0.09
CA ARG A 134 -21.41 -4.10 1.37
C ARG A 134 -19.88 -4.15 1.41
N GLU A 135 -19.31 -5.29 1.05
CA GLU A 135 -17.86 -5.45 0.96
C GLU A 135 -17.26 -4.44 -0.03
N ARG A 136 -17.91 -4.28 -1.18
CA ARG A 136 -17.52 -3.28 -2.18
C ARG A 136 -17.56 -1.87 -1.61
N LEU A 137 -18.63 -1.51 -0.90
CA LEU A 137 -18.76 -0.18 -0.29
C LEU A 137 -17.62 0.14 0.68
N VAL A 138 -17.23 -0.83 1.51
CA VAL A 138 -16.13 -0.67 2.48
C VAL A 138 -14.78 -0.57 1.78
N LEU A 139 -14.48 -1.49 0.87
CA LEU A 139 -13.15 -1.60 0.25
C LEU A 139 -12.89 -0.58 -0.84
N VAL A 140 -13.93 -0.15 -1.55
CA VAL A 140 -13.83 0.79 -2.67
C VAL A 140 -14.14 2.22 -2.22
N GLY A 141 -15.04 2.39 -1.25
CA GLY A 141 -15.53 3.71 -0.83
C GLY A 141 -16.56 4.32 -1.77
N HIS A 142 -16.95 5.57 -1.49
CA HIS A 142 -18.01 6.27 -2.22
C HIS A 142 -17.50 7.16 -3.37
N CYS A 143 -16.20 7.45 -3.40
CA CYS A 143 -15.61 8.46 -4.28
C CYS A 143 -15.30 7.96 -5.70
N MET A 144 -15.91 6.85 -6.13
CA MET A 144 -15.71 6.31 -7.48
C MET A 144 -16.59 7.03 -8.49
N HIS A 145 -16.00 7.85 -9.36
CA HIS A 145 -16.71 8.38 -10.51
C HIS A 145 -16.68 7.40 -11.69
N VAL A 146 -17.87 6.97 -12.12
CA VAL A 146 -18.07 6.25 -13.38
C VAL A 146 -18.21 7.29 -14.50
N GLY A 147 -17.09 7.91 -14.88
CA GLY A 147 -17.05 8.91 -15.95
C GLY A 147 -17.26 8.30 -17.33
N LYS A 148 -17.84 9.06 -18.26
CA LYS A 148 -17.86 8.72 -19.70
C LYS A 148 -16.43 8.74 -20.25
N LYS A 149 -16.09 7.81 -21.17
CA LYS A 149 -14.73 7.44 -21.63
C LYS A 149 -13.71 8.58 -21.82
N LEU A 150 -14.12 9.76 -22.28
CA LEU A 150 -13.20 10.88 -22.56
C LEU A 150 -12.75 11.65 -21.30
N ASN A 151 -13.56 11.68 -20.25
CA ASN A 151 -13.26 12.41 -19.00
C ASN A 151 -12.95 11.45 -17.84
N THR A 152 -12.60 10.20 -18.14
CA THR A 152 -12.29 9.21 -17.12
C THR A 152 -10.95 9.54 -16.47
N ARG A 153 -10.99 9.96 -15.20
CA ARG A 153 -9.82 10.18 -14.36
C ARG A 153 -9.41 8.90 -13.64
N SER A 154 -8.18 8.90 -13.13
CA SER A 154 -7.73 7.87 -12.19
C SER A 154 -8.67 7.84 -10.98
N PRO A 155 -9.13 6.66 -10.52
CA PRO A 155 -9.99 6.54 -9.34
C PRO A 155 -9.40 7.21 -8.10
N LEU A 156 -8.08 7.11 -7.93
CA LEU A 156 -7.37 7.74 -6.83
C LEU A 156 -7.52 9.27 -6.86
N MET A 157 -7.50 9.92 -8.02
CA MET A 157 -7.70 11.38 -8.10
C MET A 157 -9.10 11.79 -7.62
N ASN A 158 -10.10 10.94 -7.80
CA ASN A 158 -11.46 11.26 -7.37
C ASN A 158 -11.56 11.38 -5.84
N GLU A 159 -10.71 10.68 -5.08
CA GLU A 159 -10.67 10.79 -3.61
C GLU A 159 -10.37 12.23 -3.14
N VAL A 160 -9.55 12.99 -3.89
CA VAL A 160 -9.21 14.40 -3.58
C VAL A 160 -10.37 15.35 -3.87
N PHE A 161 -11.13 15.08 -4.93
CA PHE A 161 -12.24 15.94 -5.37
C PHE A 161 -13.60 15.43 -4.90
N CYS A 162 -13.61 14.40 -4.05
CA CYS A 162 -14.82 13.78 -3.57
C CYS A 162 -15.55 14.71 -2.61
N ASP A 163 -16.84 14.90 -2.85
CA ASP A 163 -17.72 15.62 -1.93
C ASP A 163 -18.08 14.73 -0.74
N ARG A 164 -17.16 14.66 0.23
CA ARG A 164 -17.37 14.02 1.52
C ARG A 164 -16.79 14.90 2.61
N ASN A 165 -17.25 14.70 3.85
CA ASN A 165 -16.70 15.43 4.99
C ASN A 165 -15.26 14.97 5.27
N ILE A 166 -14.29 15.74 4.76
CA ILE A 166 -12.85 15.51 4.94
C ILE A 166 -12.32 16.58 5.89
N GLY A 167 -11.73 16.16 7.00
CA GLY A 167 -10.99 17.07 7.86
C GLY A 167 -9.87 17.76 7.07
N PHE A 168 -9.95 19.08 6.92
CA PHE A 168 -9.00 19.88 6.11
C PHE A 168 -7.52 19.68 6.53
N ARG A 169 -7.26 19.27 7.78
CA ARG A 169 -5.92 18.94 8.27
C ARG A 169 -5.29 17.76 7.54
N LEU A 170 -6.11 16.80 7.08
CA LEU A 170 -5.65 15.63 6.36
C LEU A 170 -4.99 16.00 5.03
N TYR A 171 -5.48 17.05 4.36
CA TYR A 171 -4.84 17.59 3.15
C TYR A 171 -3.46 18.18 3.41
N GLY A 172 -3.25 18.83 4.55
CA GLY A 172 -1.97 19.47 4.85
C GLY A 172 -0.94 18.59 5.57
N LEU A 173 -1.28 17.35 5.96
CA LEU A 173 -0.33 16.47 6.65
C LEU A 173 0.94 16.25 5.83
N GLY A 174 2.12 16.38 6.45
CA GLY A 174 3.41 16.24 5.77
C GLY A 174 3.86 17.47 4.98
N ALA A 175 3.02 18.49 4.82
CA ALA A 175 3.37 19.76 4.17
C ALA A 175 3.26 20.97 5.11
N LEU A 176 2.24 21.00 5.97
CA LEU A 176 1.98 22.09 6.92
C LEU A 176 2.31 21.65 8.34
N GLN A 177 2.90 22.57 9.11
CA GLN A 177 3.15 22.36 10.53
C GLN A 177 1.89 22.73 11.34
N TYR A 178 1.26 21.72 11.94
CA TYR A 178 0.11 21.91 12.82
C TYR A 178 0.55 22.03 14.28
N SER A 179 -0.04 22.98 15.02
CA SER A 179 0.25 23.18 16.46
C SER A 179 -0.40 22.11 17.35
N ARG A 180 -1.61 21.67 16.99
CA ARG A 180 -2.39 20.65 17.71
C ARG A 180 -2.96 19.64 16.72
N LEU A 181 -2.54 18.40 16.85
CA LEU A 181 -3.04 17.27 16.07
C LEU A 181 -3.61 16.21 17.01
N ASN A 182 -4.73 15.62 16.61
CA ASN A 182 -5.32 14.47 17.29
C ASN A 182 -4.37 13.26 17.17
N THR A 183 -4.49 12.29 18.08
CA THR A 183 -3.65 11.07 18.10
C THR A 183 -3.59 10.38 16.75
N ARG A 184 -4.75 10.24 16.08
CA ARG A 184 -4.83 9.68 14.72
C ARG A 184 -4.06 10.50 13.67
N LEU A 185 -4.22 11.82 13.66
CA LEU A 185 -3.54 12.68 12.69
C LEU A 185 -2.04 12.71 12.94
N ARG A 186 -1.59 12.67 14.21
CA ARG A 186 -0.16 12.51 14.55
C ARG A 186 0.39 11.18 14.05
N TYR A 187 -0.35 10.09 14.26
CA TYR A 187 0.03 8.77 13.75
C TYR A 187 0.23 8.78 12.22
N LEU A 188 -0.70 9.39 11.48
CA LEU A 188 -0.61 9.53 10.03
C LEU A 188 0.52 10.49 9.58
N GLU A 189 0.71 11.60 10.28
CA GLU A 189 1.81 12.55 10.02
C GLU A 189 3.17 11.87 10.21
N SER A 190 3.34 11.09 11.28
CA SER A 190 4.54 10.32 11.55
C SER A 190 4.84 9.31 10.45
N ILE A 191 3.83 8.60 9.93
CA ILE A 191 4.03 7.67 8.80
C ILE A 191 4.54 8.38 7.54
N LEU A 192 4.11 9.62 7.31
CA LEU A 192 4.46 10.37 6.10
C LEU A 192 5.81 11.11 6.21
N SER A 193 6.14 11.63 7.39
CA SER A 193 7.22 12.61 7.56
C SER A 193 8.41 12.04 8.33
N ASP A 194 8.18 11.13 9.28
CA ASP A 194 9.24 10.66 10.17
C ASP A 194 10.12 9.60 9.50
N PRO A 195 11.42 9.53 9.84
CA PRO A 195 12.31 8.52 9.28
C PRO A 195 12.01 7.12 9.83
N GLU A 196 12.17 6.09 9.00
CA GLU A 196 11.83 4.68 9.32
C GLU A 196 12.34 4.18 10.69
N HIS A 197 13.49 4.64 11.15
CA HIS A 197 14.08 4.16 12.41
C HIS A 197 13.30 4.61 13.67
N THR A 198 12.49 5.66 13.60
CA THR A 198 11.66 6.11 14.73
C THR A 198 10.35 5.34 14.83
N PHE A 199 9.93 4.64 13.77
CA PHE A 199 8.65 3.95 13.70
C PHE A 199 8.50 2.88 14.79
N GLY A 200 9.59 2.19 15.14
CA GLY A 200 9.59 1.23 16.25
C GLY A 200 9.23 1.84 17.60
N ASN A 201 9.59 3.10 17.85
CA ASN A 201 9.29 3.81 19.10
C ASN A 201 7.82 4.26 19.17
N VAL A 202 7.23 4.56 18.01
CA VAL A 202 5.83 4.98 17.87
C VAL A 202 4.88 3.78 17.77
N GLY A 203 5.43 2.55 17.71
CA GLY A 203 4.64 1.32 17.52
C GLY A 203 4.08 1.18 16.10
N ILE A 204 4.64 1.90 15.13
CA ILE A 204 4.25 1.81 13.72
C ILE A 204 5.04 0.66 13.10
N THR A 205 4.33 -0.37 12.63
CA THR A 205 4.92 -1.48 11.89
C THR A 205 4.05 -1.81 10.68
N LEU A 206 4.64 -1.74 9.49
CA LEU A 206 3.98 -2.05 8.22
C LEU A 206 4.79 -3.13 7.49
N GLY A 207 4.43 -4.39 7.74
CA GLY A 207 5.21 -5.53 7.28
C GLY A 207 6.64 -5.45 7.81
N ILE A 208 7.64 -5.37 6.93
CA ILE A 208 9.05 -5.22 7.33
C ILE A 208 9.40 -3.79 7.80
N ILE A 209 8.59 -2.79 7.44
CA ILE A 209 8.85 -1.38 7.76
C ILE A 209 8.58 -1.14 9.24
N GLY A 210 9.50 -0.48 9.93
CA GLY A 210 9.45 -0.26 11.38
C GLY A 210 10.01 -1.42 12.21
N ILE A 211 10.43 -2.52 11.56
CA ILE A 211 11.12 -3.64 12.21
C ILE A 211 12.63 -3.50 12.03
N GLN A 212 13.40 -3.89 13.04
CA GLN A 212 14.86 -3.87 12.98
C GLN A 212 15.40 -4.72 11.82
N ARG A 213 16.28 -4.13 11.00
CA ARG A 213 16.90 -4.79 9.84
C ARG A 213 17.69 -6.06 10.20
N ALA A 214 18.21 -6.15 11.42
CA ALA A 214 18.92 -7.33 11.93
C ALA A 214 18.05 -8.60 11.94
N LYS A 215 16.72 -8.47 11.90
CA LYS A 215 15.80 -9.60 11.84
C LYS A 215 15.62 -10.15 10.42
N PHE A 216 16.24 -9.56 9.40
CA PHE A 216 16.07 -9.97 8.02
C PHE A 216 17.39 -10.31 7.36
N ASP A 217 17.34 -11.32 6.48
CA ASP A 217 18.43 -11.65 5.55
C ASP A 217 18.61 -10.55 4.48
N ILE A 218 19.70 -10.61 3.70
CA ILE A 218 19.96 -9.74 2.55
C ILE A 218 18.83 -9.77 1.51
N MET A 219 18.11 -10.88 1.45
CA MET A 219 16.92 -11.03 0.62
C MET A 219 15.66 -10.49 1.30
N LEU A 220 15.73 -9.74 2.41
CA LEU A 220 14.60 -9.24 3.18
C LEU A 220 13.60 -10.36 3.54
N ARG A 221 14.14 -11.51 3.95
CA ARG A 221 13.37 -12.64 4.49
C ARG A 221 13.63 -12.68 5.99
N GLU A 222 12.59 -12.89 6.78
CA GLU A 222 12.75 -12.95 8.23
C GLU A 222 13.66 -14.10 8.63
N LEU A 223 14.62 -13.81 9.50
CA LEU A 223 15.47 -14.79 10.15
C LEU A 223 14.68 -15.35 11.32
N SER A 224 14.20 -16.59 11.19
CA SER A 224 13.67 -17.33 12.32
C SER A 224 14.80 -17.49 13.35
N MET A 225 14.82 -16.67 14.39
CA MET A 225 15.56 -17.02 15.60
C MET A 225 14.88 -18.25 16.18
N ALA A 226 15.38 -19.43 15.82
CA ALA A 226 15.07 -20.63 16.57
C ALA A 226 15.37 -20.30 18.03
N ALA A 227 14.34 -20.38 18.88
CA ALA A 227 14.50 -20.21 20.30
C ALA A 227 15.69 -21.07 20.73
N SER A 228 16.73 -20.43 21.26
CA SER A 228 17.90 -21.08 21.81
C SER A 228 17.46 -21.92 23.01
N THR A 229 16.96 -23.12 22.72
CA THR A 229 16.93 -24.21 23.67
C THR A 229 18.33 -24.81 23.62
N SER A 230 19.08 -24.50 24.66
CA SER A 230 20.28 -25.22 25.09
C SER A 230 20.07 -26.73 24.91
N GLY A 231 20.86 -27.33 24.02
CA GLY A 231 20.83 -28.77 23.74
C GLY A 231 21.88 -29.13 22.70
N SER A 232 23.06 -29.48 23.18
CA SER A 232 24.19 -29.96 22.40
C SER A 232 23.87 -31.21 21.58
N SER A 233 24.69 -31.43 20.53
CA SER A 233 24.84 -32.64 19.69
C SER A 233 23.80 -32.74 18.56
N SER A 234 24.12 -33.12 17.32
CA SER A 234 25.34 -33.61 16.68
C SER A 234 25.17 -33.48 15.16
N SER A 235 26.29 -33.55 14.44
CA SER A 235 26.43 -33.53 13.00
C SER A 235 25.57 -34.54 12.24
N ILE A 236 24.88 -34.11 11.17
CA ILE A 236 24.62 -34.98 10.01
C ILE A 236 24.80 -34.16 8.73
N ARG A 237 25.91 -34.42 8.02
CA ARG A 237 26.06 -34.15 6.60
C ARG A 237 25.19 -35.17 5.86
N GLN A 238 24.37 -34.74 4.90
CA GLN A 238 24.07 -35.60 3.76
C GLN A 238 23.76 -34.79 2.50
N SER A 239 24.37 -35.30 1.44
CA SER A 239 24.51 -34.81 0.08
C SER A 239 23.25 -34.99 -0.77
N ILE A 240 23.08 -34.04 -1.69
CA ILE A 240 22.64 -34.16 -3.10
C ILE A 240 21.92 -35.47 -3.48
N SER A 241 20.66 -35.33 -3.93
CA SER A 241 20.16 -36.07 -5.08
C SER A 241 19.19 -35.22 -5.91
N ARG A 242 19.42 -35.23 -7.23
CA ARG A 242 18.59 -34.68 -8.31
C ARG A 242 17.55 -35.72 -8.74
N SER A 243 16.55 -35.25 -9.50
CA SER A 243 15.51 -35.99 -10.27
C SER A 243 14.18 -36.10 -9.51
N SER A 244 12.99 -35.88 -10.06
CA SER A 244 12.50 -35.68 -11.44
C SER A 244 11.14 -34.97 -11.38
N ARG A 245 10.76 -34.35 -12.49
CA ARG A 245 9.38 -33.96 -12.81
C ARG A 245 8.47 -35.20 -12.79
N VAL A 246 7.22 -35.06 -12.32
CA VAL A 246 5.98 -35.51 -12.97
C VAL A 246 4.77 -35.15 -12.09
N SER A 247 3.67 -34.86 -12.78
CA SER A 247 2.33 -34.38 -12.44
C SER A 247 1.64 -34.95 -11.19
N ARG A 248 0.74 -34.15 -10.60
CA ARG A 248 -0.42 -34.65 -9.84
C ARG A 248 -1.68 -33.85 -10.15
N VAL A 249 -2.54 -34.51 -10.92
CA VAL A 249 -3.99 -34.38 -10.87
C VAL A 249 -4.48 -34.89 -9.50
N SER A 250 -5.61 -34.30 -9.08
CA SER A 250 -6.41 -34.51 -7.88
C SER A 250 -6.23 -35.79 -7.06
N ARG A 251 -6.12 -35.61 -5.73
CA ARG A 251 -6.60 -36.60 -4.77
C ARG A 251 -7.15 -35.89 -3.54
N VAL A 252 -8.48 -35.84 -3.47
CA VAL A 252 -9.27 -35.54 -2.27
C VAL A 252 -8.90 -36.60 -1.24
N MET A 253 -8.32 -36.20 -0.11
CA MET A 253 -8.26 -37.03 1.09
C MET A 253 -8.61 -36.18 2.31
N SER A 254 -9.72 -36.58 2.92
CA SER A 254 -10.14 -36.27 4.28
C SER A 254 -8.92 -36.26 5.23
N ARG A 255 -8.70 -35.12 5.90
CA ARG A 255 -7.79 -35.03 7.04
C ARG A 255 -8.57 -34.64 8.28
N ARG A 256 -8.84 -35.69 9.05
CA ARG A 256 -9.11 -35.74 10.49
C ARG A 256 -8.36 -34.64 11.25
N SER A 257 -9.11 -34.01 12.15
CA SER A 257 -8.71 -32.94 13.07
C SER A 257 -7.34 -33.17 13.72
N THR A 258 -6.35 -32.44 13.22
CA THR A 258 -5.17 -32.08 14.01
C THR A 258 -5.39 -30.64 14.45
N VAL A 259 -5.32 -30.41 15.76
CA VAL A 259 -5.41 -29.09 16.41
C VAL A 259 -4.61 -28.11 15.57
N THR A 260 -5.33 -27.20 14.92
CA THR A 260 -4.79 -26.21 13.99
C THR A 260 -3.82 -25.33 14.76
N ALA A 261 -2.53 -25.54 14.54
CA ALA A 261 -1.54 -24.52 14.83
C ALA A 261 -1.96 -23.28 14.04
N VAL A 262 -2.55 -22.31 14.74
CA VAL A 262 -2.88 -21.00 14.17
C VAL A 262 -1.60 -20.51 13.51
N PRO A 263 -1.59 -20.25 12.19
CA PRO A 263 -0.37 -19.81 11.52
C PRO A 263 0.11 -18.56 12.24
N LYS A 264 1.30 -18.61 12.85
CA LYS A 264 1.89 -17.47 13.55
C LYS A 264 1.86 -16.28 12.60
N LYS A 265 1.11 -15.25 12.98
CA LYS A 265 1.02 -14.02 12.22
C LYS A 265 2.41 -13.38 12.19
N LEU A 266 3.01 -13.29 11.01
CA LEU A 266 4.39 -12.82 10.84
C LEU A 266 4.54 -11.33 11.14
N TYR A 267 3.47 -10.56 11.01
CA TYR A 267 3.47 -9.12 11.29
C TYR A 267 2.26 -8.77 12.15
N PRO A 268 2.39 -7.83 13.10
CA PRO A 268 1.25 -7.34 13.86
C PRO A 268 0.22 -6.69 12.93
N ASP A 269 -1.02 -6.66 13.40
CA ASP A 269 -2.08 -5.93 12.71
C ASP A 269 -1.83 -4.44 12.70
N ILE A 270 -2.24 -3.77 11.62
CA ILE A 270 -2.28 -2.31 11.61
C ILE A 270 -3.50 -1.89 12.42
N CYS A 271 -3.27 -1.05 13.41
CA CYS A 271 -4.32 -0.41 14.18
C CYS A 271 -4.20 1.09 13.99
N ILE A 272 -5.04 1.67 13.12
CA ILE A 272 -5.13 3.13 13.05
C ILE A 272 -5.88 3.61 14.30
N PRO A 273 -5.37 4.63 15.02
CA PRO A 273 -6.10 5.20 16.13
C PRO A 273 -7.48 5.73 15.72
N GLU A 274 -8.46 5.60 16.63
CA GLU A 274 -9.81 6.10 16.40
C GLU A 274 -9.84 7.61 16.12
N LYS A 275 -10.85 8.04 15.36
CA LYS A 275 -11.10 9.46 15.11
C LYS A 275 -11.52 10.14 16.41
N GLY A 276 -10.62 10.93 16.99
CA GLY A 276 -10.94 11.80 18.11
C GLY A 276 -11.81 12.99 17.68
N PRO A 277 -12.39 13.74 18.64
CA PRO A 277 -13.22 14.90 18.34
C PRO A 277 -12.47 15.91 17.46
N GLU A 278 -13.13 16.38 16.41
CA GLU A 278 -12.57 17.41 15.53
C GLU A 278 -12.57 18.75 16.29
N SER A 279 -11.41 19.14 16.81
CA SER A 279 -11.20 20.51 17.25
C SER A 279 -10.94 21.37 16.03
N LEU A 280 -11.76 22.39 15.78
CA LEU A 280 -11.40 23.41 14.80
C LEU A 280 -10.22 24.22 15.35
N PRO A 281 -9.15 24.43 14.57
CA PRO A 281 -8.04 25.27 14.98
C PRO A 281 -8.48 26.72 14.90
N ASP A 282 -8.09 27.52 15.89
CA ASP A 282 -8.41 28.95 15.95
C ASP A 282 -7.84 29.71 14.74
N GLN A 283 -6.77 29.19 14.11
CA GLN A 283 -6.14 29.76 12.91
C GLN A 283 -5.59 28.68 11.98
N PHE A 284 -5.62 28.95 10.67
CA PHE A 284 -5.00 28.08 9.66
C PHE A 284 -3.46 28.17 9.75
N PRO A 285 -2.73 27.04 9.82
CA PRO A 285 -1.28 27.06 9.94
C PRO A 285 -0.63 27.62 8.67
N ARG A 286 0.26 28.60 8.85
CA ARG A 286 1.01 29.24 7.75
C ARG A 286 2.43 28.71 7.58
N LYS A 287 2.93 27.93 8.55
CA LYS A 287 4.30 27.40 8.53
C LYS A 287 4.33 26.07 7.78
N MET A 288 5.25 25.95 6.83
CA MET A 288 5.53 24.70 6.13
C MET A 288 6.48 23.83 6.94
N LEU A 289 6.31 22.51 6.85
CA LEU A 289 7.29 21.57 7.38
C LEU A 289 8.59 21.67 6.56
N PRO A 290 9.76 21.52 7.20
CA PRO A 290 11.03 21.48 6.48
C PRO A 290 11.04 20.28 5.54
N LYS A 291 11.42 20.50 4.28
CA LYS A 291 11.56 19.43 3.30
C LYS A 291 12.59 18.41 3.79
N LEU A 292 12.22 17.12 3.76
CA LEU A 292 13.16 16.03 4.00
C LEU A 292 14.34 16.18 3.05
N SER A 293 15.51 16.53 3.60
CA SER A 293 16.71 16.77 2.79
C SER A 293 17.09 15.48 2.07
N SER A 294 16.94 15.44 0.74
CA SER A 294 17.49 14.36 -0.07
C SER A 294 18.98 14.21 0.25
N ASN A 295 19.43 13.00 0.59
CA ASN A 295 20.85 12.74 0.81
C ASN A 295 21.60 12.93 -0.52
N ASN A 296 22.06 14.16 -0.75
CA ASN A 296 22.70 14.58 -1.99
C ASN A 296 23.95 13.74 -2.29
N GLU A 297 24.66 13.26 -1.27
CA GLU A 297 25.80 12.37 -1.48
C GLU A 297 25.39 11.02 -2.06
N GLN A 298 24.34 10.38 -1.52
CA GLN A 298 23.82 9.12 -2.04
C GLN A 298 23.29 9.29 -3.47
N ARG A 299 22.59 10.40 -3.74
CA ARG A 299 22.13 10.76 -5.08
C ARG A 299 23.30 10.92 -6.06
N LEU A 300 24.34 11.65 -5.68
CA LEU A 300 25.55 11.83 -6.49
C LEU A 300 26.31 10.51 -6.71
N LYS A 301 26.40 9.64 -5.69
CA LYS A 301 26.99 8.29 -5.81
C LYS A 301 26.20 7.44 -6.82
N TRP A 302 24.87 7.51 -6.79
CA TRP A 302 24.02 6.78 -7.74
C TRP A 302 24.16 7.30 -9.17
N LEU A 303 24.14 8.63 -9.36
CA LEU A 303 24.35 9.27 -10.66
C LEU A 303 25.72 8.92 -11.26
N ARG A 304 26.79 8.92 -10.44
CA ARG A 304 28.13 8.48 -10.86
C ARG A 304 28.14 7.02 -11.32
N ARG A 305 27.46 6.11 -10.61
CA ARG A 305 27.32 4.70 -11.03
C ARG A 305 26.58 4.55 -12.36
N VAL A 306 25.49 5.30 -12.56
CA VAL A 306 24.73 5.26 -13.82
C VAL A 306 25.56 5.79 -14.98
N ALA A 307 26.27 6.90 -14.80
CA ALA A 307 27.17 7.46 -15.80
C ALA A 307 28.31 6.47 -16.17
N SER A 308 28.89 5.79 -15.19
CA SER A 308 29.89 4.73 -15.42
C SER A 308 29.33 3.55 -16.23
N LYS A 309 28.09 3.11 -15.96
CA LYS A 309 27.43 2.05 -16.74
C LYS A 309 27.11 2.47 -18.17
N ARG A 310 26.78 3.74 -18.42
CA ARG A 310 26.55 4.27 -19.78
C ARG A 310 27.82 4.40 -20.61
N LYS A 311 28.98 4.59 -19.96
CA LYS A 311 30.29 4.68 -20.61
C LYS A 311 30.92 3.32 -20.95
N LYS A 312 30.40 2.21 -20.43
CA LYS A 312 30.84 0.87 -20.86
C LYS A 312 30.09 0.49 -22.14
N PRO A 313 30.76 0.37 -23.30
CA PRO A 313 30.11 -0.17 -24.49
C PRO A 313 29.65 -1.59 -24.16
N ARG A 314 28.39 -1.91 -24.52
CA ARG A 314 27.92 -3.29 -24.55
C ARG A 314 28.78 -4.02 -25.59
N ARG A 315 29.79 -4.76 -25.12
CA ARG A 315 30.34 -5.89 -25.88
C ARG A 315 29.29 -6.99 -25.92
#